data_AF-A0A8B6Y336-F1
#
_entry.id   AF-A0A8B6Y336-F1
#
_cell.length_a   1.000
_cell.length_b   1.000
_cell.length_c   1.000
_cell.angle_alpha   90.00
_cell.angle_beta   90.00
_cell.angle_gamma   90.00
#
_symmetry.space_group_name_H-M   'P 1'
#
loop_
_entity.id
_entity.type
_entity.pdbx_description
1 polymer ?
#
loop_
_entity_poly.entity_id
_entity_poly.type
_entity_poly.pdbx_seq_one_letter_code
_entity_poly.pdbx_strand_id
1 'polypeptide(L)'
;MIQMGLRLESNLSSRSVLASPGGYAATGKRRKLCNRIPEHERSNVHRECYLGKLTLENLIKLHLTKWSNILKRILDVILFLGERGLAFRGSSQRFGDVDNGNFLNLIELLSHWDSILKEHVLSVEESQRKGKRLQVHYLSADTQNEFIPECSDLVQQHILQERRSAKYFAIMVNATPDSSYTEQTTFILRYVILKDSQYEIVE
;
A
#
# COMPACT_ATOMS: atom_id res chain seq x y z
N MET A 1 34.66 -3.42 8.28
CA MET A 1 35.20 -4.79 8.50
C MET A 1 34.58 -5.30 9.80
N ILE A 2 33.40 -5.95 9.73
CA ILE A 2 32.67 -6.44 10.90
C ILE A 2 32.56 -7.95 10.77
N GLN A 3 33.26 -8.65 11.67
CA GLN A 3 33.28 -10.10 11.78
C GLN A 3 32.13 -10.52 12.70
N MET A 4 30.97 -10.84 12.13
CA MET A 4 29.89 -11.53 12.86
C MET A 4 30.09 -13.04 12.72
N GLY A 5 30.86 -13.61 13.66
CA GLY A 5 30.90 -15.04 13.88
C GLY A 5 29.62 -15.52 14.57
N LEU A 6 28.56 -15.78 13.80
CA LEU A 6 27.45 -16.60 14.28
C LEU A 6 27.90 -18.06 14.23
N ARG A 7 28.45 -18.54 15.34
CA ARG A 7 28.66 -19.97 15.58
C ARG A 7 27.27 -20.60 15.80
N LEU A 8 26.67 -21.08 14.71
CA LEU A 8 25.48 -21.92 14.76
C LEU A 8 25.90 -23.28 15.35
N GLU A 9 25.81 -23.42 16.67
CA GLU A 9 25.70 -24.77 17.24
C GLU A 9 24.35 -25.33 16.80
N SER A 10 24.38 -26.15 15.74
CA SER A 10 23.21 -26.78 15.16
C SER A 10 22.71 -27.87 16.09
N ASN A 11 21.70 -27.55 16.89
CA ASN A 11 20.96 -28.51 17.69
C ASN A 11 20.41 -29.61 16.77
N LEU A 12 20.94 -30.83 16.87
CA LEU A 12 20.57 -31.97 16.01
C LEU A 12 19.11 -32.41 16.21
N SER A 13 18.49 -31.99 17.32
CA SER A 13 17.10 -32.31 17.67
C SER A 13 16.05 -31.63 16.78
N SER A 14 16.40 -30.56 16.05
CA SER A 14 15.45 -29.73 15.29
C SER A 14 15.40 -30.06 13.80
N ARG A 15 16.12 -31.09 13.34
CA ARG A 15 16.15 -31.48 11.92
C ARG A 15 15.20 -32.64 11.68
N SER A 16 14.44 -32.56 10.59
CA SER A 16 13.60 -33.66 10.11
C SER A 16 14.43 -34.95 10.00
N VAL A 17 13.85 -36.10 10.34
CA VAL A 17 14.47 -37.43 10.16
C VAL A 17 14.92 -37.62 8.70
N LEU A 18 14.20 -37.02 7.75
CA LEU A 18 14.56 -37.01 6.31
C LEU A 18 15.78 -36.13 6.00
N ALA A 19 16.06 -35.10 6.79
CA ALA A 19 17.20 -34.19 6.62
C ALA A 19 18.46 -34.64 7.38
N SER A 20 18.40 -35.76 8.11
CA SER A 20 19.54 -36.35 8.81
C SER A 20 20.46 -37.15 7.84
N PRO A 21 21.74 -37.37 8.17
CA PRO A 21 22.63 -38.23 7.38
C PRO A 21 22.10 -39.68 7.21
N GLY A 22 21.32 -40.19 8.18
CA GLY A 22 20.58 -41.46 8.07
C GLY A 22 19.20 -41.34 7.36
N GLY A 23 18.73 -40.11 7.15
CA GLY A 23 17.55 -39.74 6.36
C GLY A 23 17.80 -39.95 4.86
N TYR A 24 18.96 -39.52 4.38
CA TYR A 24 19.51 -39.79 3.05
C TYR A 24 20.72 -40.74 3.15
N ALA A 25 20.61 -41.89 3.81
CA ALA A 25 21.73 -42.82 3.84
C ALA A 25 22.06 -43.28 2.40
N ALA A 26 23.20 -42.84 1.87
CA ALA A 26 23.77 -43.29 0.60
C ALA A 26 24.17 -44.79 0.61
N THR A 27 24.08 -45.46 1.76
CA THR A 27 24.63 -46.79 2.02
C THR A 27 23.61 -47.85 2.44
N GLY A 28 22.30 -47.60 2.31
CA GLY A 28 21.25 -48.60 2.56
C GLY A 28 20.22 -48.63 1.43
N LYS A 29 19.87 -49.83 0.94
CA LYS A 29 18.86 -50.12 -0.13
C LYS A 29 17.92 -48.95 -0.37
N ARG A 30 17.83 -48.43 -1.62
CA ARG A 30 16.87 -47.41 -2.07
C ARG A 30 15.44 -47.79 -1.69
N ARG A 31 15.02 -47.48 -0.46
CA ARG A 31 13.62 -47.57 -0.02
C ARG A 31 12.93 -46.36 -0.64
N LYS A 32 11.83 -46.59 -1.37
CA LYS A 32 11.07 -45.51 -2.02
C LYS A 32 10.73 -44.44 -0.98
N LEU A 33 11.07 -43.18 -1.27
CA LEU A 33 10.85 -42.04 -0.36
C LEU A 33 9.42 -41.97 0.17
N CYS A 34 8.44 -42.32 -0.69
CA CYS A 34 7.02 -42.36 -0.35
C CYS A 34 6.68 -43.20 0.88
N ASN A 35 7.44 -44.26 1.16
CA ASN A 35 7.18 -45.14 2.29
C ASN A 35 7.57 -44.51 3.65
N ARG A 36 8.38 -43.45 3.64
CA ARG A 36 8.89 -42.76 4.84
C ARG A 36 8.16 -41.45 5.14
N ILE A 37 7.34 -40.97 4.19
CA ILE A 37 6.52 -39.76 4.35
C ILE A 37 5.54 -39.91 5.53
N PRO A 38 4.81 -41.02 5.71
CA PRO A 38 3.86 -41.15 6.82
C PRO A 38 4.51 -41.06 8.20
N GLU A 39 5.73 -41.59 8.37
CA GLU A 39 6.50 -41.50 9.62
C GLU A 39 6.97 -40.06 9.88
N HIS A 40 7.42 -39.37 8.83
CA HIS A 40 7.82 -37.97 8.90
C HIS A 40 6.65 -37.05 9.23
N GLU A 41 5.51 -37.19 8.55
CA GLU A 41 4.30 -36.37 8.78
C GLU A 41 3.76 -36.52 10.22
N ARG A 42 3.95 -37.70 10.83
CA ARG A 42 3.58 -37.95 12.23
C ARG A 42 4.61 -37.43 13.23
N SER A 43 5.81 -37.05 12.80
CA SER A 43 6.86 -36.55 13.69
C SER A 43 6.51 -35.17 14.27
N ASN A 44 6.95 -34.91 15.50
CA ASN A 44 6.77 -33.60 16.14
C ASN A 44 7.46 -32.48 15.35
N VAL A 45 8.61 -32.77 14.74
CA VAL A 45 9.35 -31.80 13.90
C VAL A 45 8.52 -31.36 12.69
N HIS A 46 7.88 -32.29 11.97
CA HIS A 46 7.00 -31.91 10.86
C HIS A 46 5.81 -31.07 11.33
N ARG A 47 5.19 -31.45 12.45
CA ARG A 47 4.06 -30.70 13.03
C ARG A 47 4.47 -29.29 13.43
N GLU A 48 5.59 -29.12 14.12
CA GLU A 48 6.13 -27.81 14.51
C GLU A 48 6.45 -26.95 13.29
N CYS A 49 7.12 -27.51 12.26
CA CYS A 49 7.38 -26.78 11.02
C CYS A 49 6.10 -26.40 10.28
N TYR A 50 5.11 -27.30 10.23
CA TYR A 50 3.83 -27.04 9.58
C TYR A 50 3.04 -25.96 10.31
N LEU A 51 2.98 -26.00 11.64
CA LEU A 51 2.38 -24.97 12.47
C LEU A 51 3.13 -23.63 12.30
N GLY A 52 4.46 -23.64 12.30
CA GLY A 52 5.29 -22.47 12.03
C GLY A 52 4.97 -21.85 10.66
N LYS A 53 4.85 -22.66 9.61
CA LYS A 53 4.42 -22.21 8.29
C LYS A 53 3.02 -21.59 8.32
N LEU A 54 2.04 -22.26 8.95
CA LEU A 54 0.67 -21.78 9.03
C LEU A 54 0.56 -20.45 9.80
N THR A 55 1.28 -20.32 10.91
CA THR A 55 1.34 -19.07 11.67
C THR A 55 1.93 -17.94 10.85
N LEU A 56 3.01 -18.19 10.11
CA LEU A 56 3.61 -17.21 9.21
C LEU A 56 2.64 -16.77 8.10
N GLU A 57 1.94 -17.72 7.47
CA GLU A 57 0.93 -17.42 6.45
C GLU A 57 -0.20 -16.54 7.01
N ASN A 58 -0.65 -16.82 8.23
CA ASN A 58 -1.67 -16.01 8.89
C ASN A 58 -1.16 -14.60 9.24
N LEU A 59 0.09 -14.48 9.71
CA LEU A 59 0.72 -13.18 9.97
C LEU A 59 0.82 -12.35 8.69
N ILE A 60 1.26 -12.94 7.58
CA ILE A 60 1.33 -12.26 6.28
C ILE A 60 -0.05 -11.76 5.86
N LYS A 61 -1.10 -12.59 5.96
CA LYS A 61 -2.48 -12.19 5.65
C LYS A 61 -2.95 -11.03 6.53
N LEU A 62 -2.64 -11.05 7.82
CA LEU A 62 -2.97 -9.97 8.74
C LEU A 62 -2.26 -8.66 8.37
N HIS A 63 -0.96 -8.73 8.06
CA HIS A 63 -0.17 -7.58 7.60
C HIS A 63 -0.71 -7.00 6.28
N LEU A 64 -1.04 -7.84 5.30
CA LEU A 64 -1.65 -7.41 4.03
C LEU A 64 -2.98 -6.70 4.27
N THR A 65 -3.81 -7.26 5.15
CA THR A 65 -5.11 -6.68 5.49
C THR A 65 -4.93 -5.32 6.18
N LYS A 66 -4.00 -5.21 7.12
CA LYS A 66 -3.66 -3.94 7.79
C LYS A 66 -3.20 -2.87 6.79
N TRP A 67 -2.23 -3.19 5.93
CA TRP A 67 -1.71 -2.22 4.95
C TRP A 67 -2.74 -1.85 3.88
N SER A 68 -3.53 -2.80 3.40
CA SER A 68 -4.65 -2.52 2.48
C SER A 68 -5.64 -1.54 3.11
N ASN A 69 -5.96 -1.72 4.38
CA ASN A 69 -6.84 -0.82 5.11
C ASN A 69 -6.25 0.58 5.27
N ILE A 70 -4.97 0.70 5.64
CA ILE A 70 -4.28 2.00 5.76
C ILE A 70 -4.26 2.72 4.41
N LEU A 71 -3.88 2.02 3.34
CA LEU A 71 -3.79 2.61 2.00
C LEU A 71 -5.13 3.09 1.48
N LYS A 72 -6.24 2.37 1.74
CA LYS A 72 -7.58 2.83 1.38
C LYS A 72 -7.91 4.18 2.00
N ARG A 73 -7.63 4.36 3.29
CA ARG A 73 -7.88 5.63 4.00
C ARG A 73 -7.01 6.76 3.47
N ILE A 74 -5.74 6.46 3.17
CA ILE A 74 -4.83 7.43 2.53
C ILE A 74 -5.37 7.86 1.17
N LEU A 75 -5.83 6.91 0.35
CA LEU A 75 -6.42 7.19 -0.95
C LEU A 75 -7.71 8.01 -0.82
N ASP A 76 -8.58 7.69 0.14
CA ASP A 76 -9.81 8.45 0.41
C ASP A 76 -9.49 9.92 0.75
N VAL A 77 -8.46 10.18 1.56
CA VAL A 77 -8.01 11.55 1.86
C VAL A 77 -7.47 12.24 0.61
N ILE A 78 -6.71 11.54 -0.23
CA ILE A 78 -6.18 12.10 -1.48
C ILE A 78 -7.31 12.50 -2.43
N LEU A 79 -8.29 11.61 -2.62
CA LEU A 79 -9.46 11.87 -3.44
C LEU A 79 -10.29 13.03 -2.88
N PHE A 80 -10.55 13.03 -1.56
CA PHE A 80 -11.31 14.10 -0.90
C PHE A 80 -10.71 15.48 -1.12
N LEU A 81 -9.38 15.61 -0.98
CA LEU A 81 -8.65 16.85 -1.20
C LEU A 81 -8.64 17.25 -2.67
N GLY A 82 -8.42 16.28 -3.57
CA GLY A 82 -8.43 16.48 -5.02
C GLY A 82 -9.77 16.99 -5.53
N GLU A 83 -10.87 16.36 -5.13
CA GLU A 83 -12.25 16.75 -5.48
C GLU A 83 -12.58 18.19 -5.09
N ARG A 84 -11.97 18.70 -4.02
CA ARG A 84 -12.25 20.03 -3.45
C ARG A 84 -11.21 21.07 -3.85
N GLY A 85 -10.18 20.69 -4.61
CA GLY A 85 -9.06 21.57 -4.96
C GLY A 85 -8.29 22.07 -3.74
N LEU A 86 -8.25 21.30 -2.65
CA LEU A 86 -7.57 21.69 -1.41
C LEU A 86 -6.07 21.38 -1.50
N ALA A 87 -5.24 22.30 -1.01
CA ALA A 87 -3.80 22.09 -0.94
C ALA A 87 -3.48 20.89 -0.03
N PHE A 88 -2.64 19.97 -0.50
CA PHE A 88 -2.30 18.76 0.25
C PHE A 88 -1.27 19.03 1.35
N ARG A 89 -0.32 19.92 1.05
CA ARG A 89 0.91 20.12 1.82
C ARG A 89 0.91 21.45 2.53
N GLY A 90 1.60 21.47 3.66
CA GLY A 90 2.02 22.69 4.33
C GLY A 90 3.55 22.77 4.35
N SER A 91 4.07 23.67 5.18
CA SER A 91 5.51 23.86 5.36
C SER A 91 6.17 22.75 6.18
N SER A 92 5.40 21.97 6.93
CA SER A 92 5.87 20.81 7.69
C SER A 92 5.32 19.48 7.15
N GLN A 93 6.04 18.40 7.43
CA GLN A 93 5.61 17.01 7.19
C GLN A 93 5.56 16.19 8.49
N ARG A 94 5.45 16.86 9.64
CA ARG A 94 5.41 16.20 10.95
C ARG A 94 4.00 16.29 11.54
N PHE A 95 3.62 15.25 12.26
CA PHE A 95 2.38 15.28 13.03
C PHE A 95 2.52 16.23 14.23
N GLY A 96 1.42 16.90 14.57
CA GLY A 96 1.34 17.92 15.62
C GLY A 96 1.81 19.32 15.23
N ASP A 97 2.43 19.50 14.07
CA ASP A 97 2.83 20.83 13.58
C ASP A 97 1.62 21.56 12.97
N VAL A 98 1.46 22.84 13.31
CA VAL A 98 0.34 23.69 12.82
C VAL A 98 0.30 23.74 11.29
N ASP A 99 1.46 23.74 10.64
CA ASP A 99 1.60 23.87 9.19
C ASP A 99 1.90 22.53 8.51
N ASN A 100 1.38 21.40 9.01
CA ASN A 100 1.60 20.07 8.41
C ASN A 100 0.74 19.76 7.16
N GLY A 101 -0.10 20.72 6.73
CA GLY A 101 -0.93 20.65 5.53
C GLY A 101 -2.24 19.89 5.72
N ASN A 102 -3.18 20.02 4.77
CA ASN A 102 -4.51 19.41 4.93
C ASN A 102 -4.45 17.88 4.89
N PHE A 103 -3.49 17.28 4.18
CA PHE A 103 -3.36 15.83 4.11
C PHE A 103 -3.04 15.21 5.48
N LEU A 104 -2.01 15.70 6.18
CA LEU A 104 -1.65 15.16 7.48
C LEU A 104 -2.69 15.52 8.55
N ASN A 105 -3.22 16.74 8.53
CA ASN A 105 -4.32 17.15 9.43
C ASN A 105 -5.55 16.23 9.32
N LEU A 106 -5.97 15.87 8.10
CA LEU A 106 -7.10 14.96 7.92
C LEU A 106 -6.78 13.54 8.41
N ILE A 107 -5.56 13.06 8.19
CA ILE A 107 -5.12 11.76 8.71
C ILE A 107 -5.12 11.76 10.25
N GLU A 108 -4.64 12.83 10.89
CA GLU A 108 -4.71 13.02 12.34
C GLU A 108 -6.16 12.99 12.83
N LEU A 109 -7.04 13.77 12.19
CA LEU A 109 -8.46 13.82 12.53
C LEU A 109 -9.13 12.44 12.41
N LEU A 110 -8.89 11.71 11.32
CA LEU A 110 -9.45 10.38 11.11
C LEU A 110 -8.91 9.37 12.13
N SER A 111 -7.66 9.53 12.56
CA SER A 111 -7.04 8.66 13.56
C SER A 111 -7.72 8.72 14.93
N HIS A 112 -8.49 9.77 15.23
CA HIS A 112 -9.27 9.85 16.46
C HIS A 112 -10.39 8.80 16.49
N TRP A 113 -10.93 8.44 15.33
CA TRP A 113 -12.09 7.57 15.18
C TRP A 113 -11.74 6.20 14.59
N ASP A 114 -10.59 6.08 13.91
CA ASP A 114 -10.13 4.85 13.30
C ASP A 114 -8.94 4.26 14.06
N SER A 115 -9.14 3.09 14.69
CA SER A 115 -8.11 2.44 15.50
C SER A 115 -6.89 1.97 14.70
N ILE A 116 -7.07 1.57 13.43
CA ILE A 116 -5.99 1.13 12.55
C ILE A 116 -5.12 2.34 12.18
N LEU A 117 -5.76 3.46 11.83
CA LEU A 117 -5.06 4.69 11.51
C LEU A 117 -4.40 5.29 12.74
N LYS A 118 -5.04 5.21 13.92
CA LYS A 118 -4.46 5.61 15.20
C LYS A 118 -3.14 4.92 15.49
N GLU A 119 -3.11 3.59 15.39
CA GLU A 119 -1.89 2.82 15.61
C GLU A 119 -0.79 3.22 14.60
N HIS A 120 -1.17 3.47 13.35
CA HIS A 120 -0.26 3.91 12.30
C HIS A 120 0.33 5.29 12.57
N VAL A 121 -0.50 6.28 12.92
CA VAL A 121 -0.08 7.65 13.27
C VAL A 121 0.88 7.63 14.45
N LEU A 122 0.54 6.92 15.54
CA LEU A 122 1.41 6.80 16.72
C LEU A 122 2.79 6.20 16.38
N SER A 123 2.83 5.20 15.49
CA SER A 123 4.08 4.59 15.02
C SER A 123 4.96 5.60 14.27
N VAL A 124 4.34 6.42 13.42
CA VAL A 124 5.02 7.47 12.64
C VAL A 124 5.49 8.59 13.56
N GLU A 125 4.65 9.06 14.48
CA GLU A 125 5.02 10.07 15.50
C GLU A 125 6.20 9.61 16.35
N GLU A 126 6.19 8.35 16.80
CA GLU A 126 7.28 7.81 17.61
C GLU A 126 8.60 7.77 16.80
N SER A 127 8.52 7.40 15.53
CA SER A 127 9.64 7.45 14.58
C SER A 127 10.17 8.88 14.41
N GLN A 128 9.28 9.85 14.20
CA GLN A 128 9.60 11.28 14.07
C GLN A 128 10.26 11.83 15.34
N ARG A 129 9.78 11.44 16.53
CA ARG A 129 10.32 11.86 17.83
C ARG A 129 11.70 11.26 18.10
N LYS A 130 11.90 9.98 17.75
CA LYS A 130 13.19 9.29 17.93
C LYS A 130 14.23 9.66 16.87
N GLY A 131 13.85 10.43 15.84
CA GLY A 131 14.72 10.74 14.69
C GLY A 131 15.11 9.49 13.89
N LYS A 132 14.38 8.38 14.05
CA LYS A 132 14.63 7.12 13.32
C LYS A 132 13.70 7.07 12.14
N ARG A 133 14.24 6.90 10.93
CA ARG A 133 13.41 6.77 9.72
C ARG A 133 12.59 5.47 9.78
N LEU A 134 11.26 5.60 9.83
CA LEU A 134 10.36 4.49 9.55
C LEU A 134 10.42 4.22 8.04
N GLN A 135 10.76 2.98 7.67
CA GLN A 135 11.06 2.64 6.27
C GLN A 135 9.83 2.75 5.36
N VAL A 136 8.63 2.45 5.87
CA VAL A 136 7.40 2.44 5.08
C VAL A 136 6.25 3.01 5.90
N HIS A 137 5.70 4.15 5.48
CA HIS A 137 4.50 4.72 6.10
C HIS A 137 3.51 5.38 5.14
N TYR A 138 3.88 5.65 3.88
CA TYR A 138 3.01 6.17 2.82
C TYR A 138 2.36 7.54 3.07
N LEU A 139 2.90 8.33 4.00
CA LEU A 139 2.37 9.67 4.34
C LEU A 139 3.27 10.82 3.86
N SER A 140 4.40 10.52 3.21
CA SER A 140 5.34 11.53 2.76
C SER A 140 4.81 12.26 1.51
N ALA A 141 5.39 13.43 1.25
CA ALA A 141 5.18 14.16 0.00
C ALA A 141 5.51 13.30 -1.23
N ASP A 142 6.56 12.49 -1.18
CA ASP A 142 6.95 11.62 -2.30
C ASP A 142 5.86 10.59 -2.62
N THR A 143 5.28 9.97 -1.59
CA THR A 143 4.16 9.05 -1.79
C THR A 143 2.92 9.76 -2.36
N GLN A 144 2.63 10.99 -1.94
CA GLN A 144 1.56 11.78 -2.55
C GLN A 144 1.84 12.05 -4.04
N ASN A 145 3.09 12.34 -4.41
CA ASN A 145 3.50 12.55 -5.80
C ASN A 145 3.36 11.29 -6.66
N GLU A 146 3.36 10.09 -6.07
CA GLU A 146 3.08 8.84 -6.79
C GLU A 146 1.57 8.63 -6.97
N PHE A 147 0.79 8.84 -5.91
CA PHE A 147 -0.66 8.57 -5.97
C PHE A 147 -1.45 9.58 -6.79
N ILE A 148 -1.10 10.87 -6.74
CA ILE A 148 -1.88 11.93 -7.39
C ILE A 148 -1.94 11.72 -8.91
N PRO A 149 -0.81 11.50 -9.63
CA PRO A 149 -0.84 11.21 -11.06
C PRO A 149 -1.63 9.95 -11.39
N GLU A 150 -1.44 8.86 -10.63
CA GLU A 150 -2.17 7.61 -10.88
C GLU A 150 -3.70 7.78 -10.74
N CYS A 151 -4.15 8.53 -9.73
CA CYS A 151 -5.56 8.87 -9.59
C CYS A 151 -6.06 9.75 -10.73
N SER A 152 -5.27 10.76 -11.11
CA SER A 152 -5.57 11.66 -12.22
C SER A 152 -5.73 10.89 -13.53
N ASP A 153 -4.84 9.95 -13.81
CA ASP A 153 -4.86 9.14 -15.03
C ASP A 153 -6.11 8.25 -15.08
N LEU A 154 -6.49 7.63 -13.96
CA LEU A 154 -7.72 6.83 -13.87
C LEU A 154 -8.98 7.67 -14.12
N VAL A 155 -9.06 8.85 -13.50
CA VAL A 155 -10.18 9.79 -13.70
C VAL A 155 -10.22 10.25 -15.16
N GLN A 156 -9.08 10.64 -15.73
CA GLN A 156 -8.99 11.06 -17.12
C GLN A 156 -9.39 9.94 -18.09
N GLN A 157 -8.94 8.71 -17.86
CA GLN A 157 -9.33 7.55 -18.66
C GLN A 157 -10.84 7.32 -18.60
N HIS A 158 -11.45 7.45 -17.42
CA HIS A 158 -12.89 7.31 -17.26
C HIS A 158 -13.66 8.38 -18.07
N ILE A 159 -13.29 9.67 -17.90
CA ILE A 159 -13.89 10.78 -18.65
C ILE A 159 -13.74 10.58 -20.16
N LEU A 160 -12.57 10.11 -20.62
CA LEU A 160 -12.33 9.85 -22.04
C LEU A 160 -13.18 8.68 -22.57
N GLN A 161 -13.47 7.67 -21.75
CA GLN A 161 -14.38 6.58 -22.11
C GLN A 161 -15.84 7.07 -22.21
N GLU A 162 -16.28 7.90 -21.26
CA GLU A 162 -17.63 8.50 -21.30
C GLU A 162 -17.79 9.41 -22.52
N ARG A 163 -16.80 10.28 -22.76
CA ARG A 163 -16.75 11.14 -23.94
C ARG A 163 -16.78 10.34 -25.24
N ARG A 164 -16.08 9.21 -25.34
CA ARG A 164 -16.11 8.34 -26.54
C ARG A 164 -17.49 7.74 -26.80
N SER A 165 -18.25 7.48 -25.74
CA SER A 165 -19.63 6.99 -25.82
C SER A 165 -20.63 8.09 -26.18
N ALA A 166 -20.30 9.35 -25.89
CA ALA A 166 -21.16 10.50 -26.17
C ALA A 166 -21.20 10.86 -27.67
N LYS A 167 -22.42 11.08 -28.20
CA LYS A 167 -22.62 11.51 -29.59
C LYS A 167 -22.23 12.97 -29.81
N TYR A 168 -22.46 13.81 -28.81
CA TYR A 168 -22.24 15.25 -28.88
C TYR A 168 -21.26 15.67 -27.79
N PHE A 169 -20.23 16.42 -28.17
CA PHE A 169 -19.28 17.04 -27.26
C PHE A 169 -18.82 18.39 -27.82
N ALA A 170 -18.36 19.26 -26.93
CA ALA A 170 -17.75 20.53 -27.25
C ALA A 170 -16.47 20.71 -26.42
N ILE A 171 -15.50 21.43 -26.97
CA ILE A 171 -14.29 21.84 -26.26
C ILE A 171 -14.27 23.36 -26.27
N MET A 172 -14.24 23.96 -25.10
CA MET A 172 -14.03 25.40 -24.94
C MET A 172 -12.59 25.63 -24.52
N VAL A 173 -11.95 26.62 -25.14
CA VAL A 173 -10.56 26.98 -24.86
C VAL A 173 -10.53 28.42 -24.41
N ASN A 174 -9.97 28.67 -23.22
CA ASN A 174 -9.75 30.02 -22.71
C ASN A 174 -8.27 30.18 -22.40
N ALA A 175 -7.66 31.25 -22.90
CA ALA A 175 -6.26 31.58 -22.65
C ALA A 175 -6.19 32.94 -21.95
N THR A 176 -5.56 32.99 -20.78
CA THR A 176 -5.43 34.21 -19.97
C THR A 176 -3.97 34.39 -19.57
N PRO A 177 -3.34 35.55 -19.84
CA PRO A 177 -2.00 35.83 -19.34
C PRO A 177 -2.03 36.00 -17.81
N ASP A 178 -1.08 35.39 -17.11
CA ASP A 178 -0.89 35.62 -15.67
C ASP A 178 -0.01 36.85 -15.38
N SER A 179 0.19 37.14 -14.09
CA SER A 179 1.02 38.29 -13.65
C SER A 179 2.50 38.18 -14.05
N SER A 180 2.95 37.00 -14.49
CA SER A 180 4.29 36.77 -15.03
C SER A 180 4.37 36.92 -16.55
N TYR A 181 3.26 37.33 -17.20
CA TYR A 181 3.10 37.38 -18.66
C TYR A 181 3.19 36.00 -19.32
N THR A 182 2.94 34.93 -18.57
CA THR A 182 2.84 33.57 -19.11
C THR A 182 1.38 33.30 -19.48
N GLU A 183 1.14 32.81 -20.70
CA GLU A 183 -0.20 32.41 -21.12
C GLU A 183 -0.63 31.10 -20.42
N GLN A 184 -1.69 31.18 -19.62
CA GLN A 184 -2.33 30.01 -19.03
C GLN A 184 -3.53 29.62 -19.90
N THR A 185 -3.50 28.42 -20.48
CA THR A 185 -4.58 27.90 -21.34
C THR A 185 -5.37 26.82 -20.62
N THR A 186 -6.68 27.04 -20.48
CA THR A 186 -7.62 26.07 -19.91
C THR A 186 -8.50 25.47 -21.00
N PHE A 187 -8.63 24.15 -20.99
CA PHE A 187 -9.54 23.40 -21.85
C PHE A 187 -10.71 22.89 -21.01
N ILE A 188 -11.94 23.17 -21.43
CA ILE A 188 -13.16 22.66 -20.81
C ILE A 188 -13.83 21.72 -21.80
N LEU A 189 -13.96 20.45 -21.43
CA LEU A 189 -14.63 19.43 -22.22
C LEU A 189 -16.07 19.27 -21.71
N ARG A 190 -17.05 19.49 -22.58
CA ARG A 190 -18.47 19.24 -22.27
C ARG A 190 -19.01 18.14 -23.17
N TYR A 191 -19.78 17.21 -22.62
CA TYR A 191 -20.39 16.13 -23.40
C TYR A 191 -21.78 15.78 -22.88
N VAL A 192 -22.63 15.25 -23.77
CA VAL A 192 -24.02 14.88 -23.45
C VAL A 192 -24.12 13.40 -23.16
N ILE A 193 -24.63 13.05 -21.99
CA ILE A 193 -24.96 11.67 -21.61
C ILE A 193 -26.48 11.46 -21.60
N LEU A 194 -26.92 10.24 -21.87
CA LEU A 194 -28.33 9.84 -21.74
C LEU A 194 -28.45 8.98 -20.47
N LYS A 195 -29.15 9.50 -19.46
CA LYS A 195 -29.37 8.84 -18.17
C LYS A 195 -30.86 8.84 -17.87
N ASP A 196 -31.43 7.67 -17.58
CA ASP A 196 -32.86 7.52 -17.25
C ASP A 196 -33.80 8.19 -18.27
N SER A 197 -33.48 8.05 -19.57
CA SER A 197 -34.19 8.68 -20.69
C SER A 197 -34.16 10.23 -20.71
N GLN A 198 -33.30 10.85 -19.91
CA GLN A 198 -33.03 12.29 -19.91
C GLN A 198 -31.61 12.60 -20.38
N TYR A 199 -31.44 13.69 -21.11
CA TYR A 199 -30.14 14.16 -21.55
C TYR A 199 -29.54 15.08 -20.48
N GLU A 200 -28.35 14.75 -20.02
CA GLU A 200 -27.57 15.54 -19.06
C GLU A 200 -26.29 16.03 -19.73
N ILE A 201 -25.88 17.26 -19.41
CA ILE A 201 -24.60 17.83 -19.84
C ILE A 201 -23.61 17.61 -18.71
N VAL A 202 -22.50 16.96 -19.00
CA VAL A 202 -21.37 16.77 -18.08
C VAL A 202 -20.25 17.73 -18.47
N GLU A 203 -19.60 18.30 -17.46
CA GLU A 203 -18.41 19.17 -17.54
C GLU A 203 -17.30 18.63 -16.65
#